data_AF-G8X4X7-F1
#
_entry.id   AF-G8X4X7-F1
#
_cell.length_a   1.000
_cell.length_b   1.000
_cell.length_c   1.000
_cell.angle_alpha   90.00
_cell.angle_beta   90.00
_cell.angle_gamma   90.00
#
_symmetry.space_group_name_H-M   'P 1'
#
loop_
_entity.id
_entity.type
_entity.pdbx_description
1 polymer ?
#
loop_
_entity_poly.entity_id
_entity_poly.type
_entity_poly.pdbx_seq_one_letter_code
_entity_poly.pdbx_strand_id
1 'polypeptide(L)'
;MLVIIIAFFLLSLPFSLVIKNTLINGVFFLLIFGLMVIYMRVKNKNYSNPLQTYFGLGDVIFFLSVAPLFELKKYLVFIITSMFFSIILYFVFLKRKGTESIPLAGFSAFVLLFLLLVRSFLKPFTLLLF
;
A
#
# COMPACT_ATOMS: atom_id res chain seq x y z
N MET A 1 9.15 6.40 3.37
CA MET A 1 8.78 7.19 4.58
C MET A 1 8.60 8.68 4.27
N LEU A 2 9.53 9.37 3.59
CA LEU A 2 9.36 10.80 3.23
C LEU A 2 8.03 11.11 2.51
N VAL A 3 7.64 10.29 1.52
CA VAL A 3 6.37 10.48 0.77
C VAL A 3 5.14 10.47 1.69
N ILE A 4 5.15 9.67 2.75
CA ILE A 4 4.02 9.56 3.70
C ILE A 4 3.94 10.81 4.58
N ILE A 5 5.09 11.32 5.03
CA ILE A 5 5.17 12.56 5.79
C ILE A 5 4.62 13.71 4.95
N ILE A 6 5.08 13.81 3.70
CA ILE A 6 4.61 14.81 2.73
C ILE A 6 3.09 14.68 2.51
N ALA A 7 2.59 13.45 2.37
CA ALA A 7 1.16 13.20 2.20
C ALA A 7 0.34 13.72 3.40
N PHE A 8 0.82 13.48 4.63
CA PHE A 8 0.13 13.91 5.84
C PHE A 8 0.02 15.43 5.92
N PHE A 9 1.11 16.15 5.62
CA PHE A 9 1.10 17.62 5.55
C PHE A 9 0.18 18.15 4.44
N LEU A 10 0.20 17.55 3.25
CA LEU A 10 -0.63 17.98 2.11
C LEU A 10 -2.13 17.78 2.32
N LEU A 11 -2.51 16.75 3.08
CA LEU A 11 -3.90 16.36 3.25
C LEU A 11 -4.65 17.15 4.32
N SER A 12 -3.95 17.66 5.35
CA SER A 12 -4.53 18.46 6.45
C SER A 12 -5.84 17.85 7.01
N LEU A 13 -5.84 16.54 7.28
CA LEU A 13 -7.03 15.83 7.77
C LEU A 13 -7.31 16.13 9.25
N PRO A 14 -8.59 16.16 9.67
CA PRO A 14 -8.93 16.26 11.08
C PRO A 14 -8.50 14.99 11.82
N PHE A 15 -8.01 15.15 13.05
CA PHE A 15 -7.43 14.07 13.84
C PHE A 15 -8.38 12.90 14.09
N SER A 16 -9.68 13.18 14.30
CA SER A 16 -10.71 12.14 14.47
C SER A 16 -10.84 11.22 13.26
N LEU A 17 -10.71 11.77 12.06
CA LEU A 17 -10.80 11.03 10.80
C LEU A 17 -9.52 10.21 10.56
N VAL A 18 -8.36 10.74 10.91
CA VAL A 18 -7.08 10.03 10.87
C VAL A 18 -7.13 8.78 11.75
N ILE A 19 -7.58 8.89 13.01
CA ILE A 19 -7.71 7.74 13.92
C ILE A 19 -8.68 6.71 13.35
N LYS A 20 -9.87 7.17 12.93
CA LYS A 20 -10.91 6.29 12.38
C LYS A 20 -10.40 5.50 11.17
N ASN A 21 -9.79 6.19 10.21
CA ASN A 21 -9.24 5.55 9.00
C ASN A 21 -8.11 4.59 9.35
N THR A 22 -7.20 4.98 10.26
CA THR A 22 -6.09 4.12 10.68
C THR A 22 -6.60 2.82 11.30
N LEU A 23 -7.58 2.89 12.20
CA LEU A 23 -8.14 1.71 12.86
C LEU A 23 -8.87 0.80 11.86
N ILE A 24 -9.81 1.36 11.08
CA ILE A 24 -10.62 0.58 10.15
C ILE A 24 -9.74 -0.06 9.08
N ASN A 25 -8.88 0.73 8.44
CA ASN A 25 -8.03 0.25 7.35
C ASN A 25 -6.93 -0.68 7.87
N GLY A 26 -6.35 -0.36 9.03
CA GLY A 26 -5.33 -1.19 9.67
C GLY A 26 -5.86 -2.57 10.06
N VAL A 27 -7.03 -2.64 10.71
CA VAL A 27 -7.67 -3.92 11.05
C VAL A 27 -8.00 -4.70 9.79
N PHE A 28 -8.59 -4.05 8.77
CA PHE A 28 -8.96 -4.73 7.54
C PHE A 28 -7.74 -5.26 6.76
N PHE A 29 -6.68 -4.46 6.69
CA PHE A 29 -5.41 -4.87 6.09
C PHE A 29 -4.79 -6.06 6.83
N LEU A 30 -4.69 -5.99 8.16
CA LEU A 30 -4.15 -7.07 8.99
C LEU A 30 -4.99 -8.35 8.88
N LEU A 31 -6.31 -8.24 8.71
CA LEU A 31 -7.18 -9.37 8.47
C LEU A 31 -6.86 -10.04 7.13
N ILE A 32 -6.83 -9.29 6.03
CA ILE A 32 -6.51 -9.83 4.70
C ILE A 32 -5.10 -10.42 4.69
N PHE A 33 -4.13 -9.66 5.21
CA PHE A 33 -2.75 -10.08 5.26
C PHE A 33 -2.56 -11.32 6.13
N GLY A 34 -3.22 -11.37 7.30
CA GLY A 34 -3.22 -12.51 8.19
C GLY A 34 -3.80 -13.77 7.54
N LEU A 35 -4.95 -13.65 6.86
CA LEU A 35 -5.53 -14.75 6.09
C LEU A 35 -4.57 -15.25 5.01
N MET A 36 -3.88 -14.33 4.32
CA MET A 36 -2.91 -14.70 3.30
C MET A 36 -1.69 -15.42 3.90
N VAL A 37 -1.15 -14.94 5.03
CA VAL A 37 -0.06 -15.59 5.76
C VAL A 37 -0.47 -17.00 6.21
N ILE A 38 -1.68 -17.16 6.75
CA ILE A 38 -2.24 -18.46 7.15
C ILE A 38 -2.33 -19.37 5.92
N TYR A 39 -2.89 -18.89 4.81
CA TYR A 39 -3.00 -19.63 3.57
C TYR A 39 -1.63 -20.15 3.09
N MET A 40 -0.60 -19.30 3.11
CA MET A 40 0.75 -19.69 2.69
C MET A 40 1.36 -20.74 3.62
N ARG A 41 1.16 -20.62 4.94
CA ARG A 41 1.62 -21.62 5.92
C ARG A 41 0.98 -22.97 5.67
N VAL A 42 -0.34 -23.01 5.46
CA VAL A 42 -1.08 -24.26 5.19
C VAL A 42 -0.64 -24.88 3.87
N LYS A 43 -0.48 -24.08 2.82
CA LYS A 43 -0.14 -24.56 1.48
C LYS A 43 1.30 -25.07 1.36
N ASN A 44 2.27 -24.34 1.93
CA ASN A 44 3.68 -24.66 1.71
C ASN A 44 4.24 -25.67 2.72
N LYS A 45 3.47 -26.09 3.73
CA LYS A 45 3.84 -27.03 4.82
C LYS A 45 5.15 -26.72 5.57
N ASN A 46 5.81 -25.61 5.25
CA ASN A 46 7.00 -25.11 5.89
C ASN A 46 6.61 -24.04 6.91
N TYR A 47 7.16 -24.16 8.12
CA TYR A 47 7.02 -23.18 9.20
C TYR A 47 7.92 -21.96 9.01
N SER A 48 8.61 -21.83 7.87
CA SER A 48 9.42 -20.67 7.57
C SER A 48 8.55 -19.42 7.57
N ASN A 49 9.05 -18.36 8.22
CA ASN A 49 8.27 -17.15 8.45
C ASN A 49 7.90 -16.49 7.10
N PRO A 50 6.62 -16.43 6.70
CA PRO A 50 6.24 -15.89 5.38
C PRO A 50 6.63 -14.41 5.19
N LEU A 51 6.80 -13.69 6.30
CA LEU A 51 7.31 -12.32 6.38
C LEU A 51 8.80 -12.16 6.09
N GLN A 52 9.54 -13.25 5.95
CA GLN A 52 10.95 -13.23 5.54
C GLN A 52 11.13 -13.91 4.18
N THR A 53 10.29 -14.90 3.87
CA THR A 53 10.42 -15.70 2.64
C THR A 53 9.63 -15.14 1.45
N TYR A 54 8.48 -14.48 1.69
CA TYR A 54 7.57 -14.07 0.60
C TYR A 54 7.20 -12.59 0.62
N PHE A 55 7.10 -12.00 1.81
CA PHE A 55 6.76 -10.60 1.99
C PHE A 55 7.93 -9.84 2.60
N GLY A 56 8.16 -8.60 2.17
CA GLY A 56 9.06 -7.70 2.89
C GLY A 56 8.34 -7.07 4.07
N LEU A 57 8.99 -7.02 5.24
CA LEU A 57 8.48 -6.23 6.38
C LEU A 57 8.20 -4.77 6.00
N GLY A 58 8.98 -4.23 5.06
CA GLY A 58 8.77 -2.88 4.51
C GLY A 58 7.41 -2.71 3.82
N ASP A 59 6.87 -3.74 3.18
CA ASP A 59 5.57 -3.68 2.50
C ASP A 59 4.43 -3.55 3.51
N VAL A 60 4.47 -4.35 4.59
CA VAL A 60 3.49 -4.30 5.68
C VAL A 60 3.52 -2.92 6.36
N ILE A 61 4.72 -2.45 6.70
CA ILE A 61 4.89 -1.13 7.34
C ILE A 61 4.41 -0.02 6.41
N PHE A 62 4.67 -0.11 5.10
CA PHE A 62 4.21 0.87 4.13
C PHE A 62 2.69 0.95 4.07
N PHE A 63 1.99 -0.18 3.89
CA PHE A 63 0.53 -0.18 3.80
C PHE A 63 -0.14 0.27 5.09
N LEU A 64 0.40 -0.10 6.26
CA LEU A 64 -0.05 0.43 7.55
C LEU A 64 0.17 1.94 7.68
N SER A 65 1.30 2.45 7.19
CA SER A 65 1.60 3.89 7.25
C SER A 65 0.71 4.72 6.32
N VAL A 66 0.18 4.11 5.26
CA VAL A 66 -0.72 4.76 4.29
C VAL A 66 -2.19 4.67 4.72
N ALA A 67 -2.53 3.76 5.64
CA ALA A 67 -3.88 3.58 6.20
C ALA A 67 -4.62 4.87 6.60
N PRO A 68 -4.02 5.86 7.30
CA PRO A 68 -4.73 7.09 7.68
C PRO A 68 -5.19 7.96 6.49
N LEU A 69 -4.52 7.84 5.33
CA LEU A 69 -4.66 8.79 4.22
C LEU A 69 -5.93 8.60 3.39
N PHE A 70 -6.62 7.47 3.56
CA PHE A 70 -7.72 7.06 2.69
C PHE A 70 -8.93 6.56 3.49
N GLU A 71 -10.12 6.76 2.95
CA GLU A 71 -11.31 6.00 3.37
C GLU A 71 -11.19 4.54 2.92
N LEU A 72 -11.84 3.60 3.62
CA LEU A 72 -11.68 2.16 3.39
C LEU A 72 -11.79 1.73 1.93
N LYS A 73 -12.85 2.17 1.21
CA LYS A 73 -13.03 1.82 -0.21
C LYS A 73 -11.84 2.28 -1.06
N LYS A 74 -11.37 3.52 -0.85
CA LYS A 74 -10.26 4.13 -1.58
C LYS A 74 -8.93 3.47 -1.23
N TYR A 75 -8.76 3.09 0.04
CA TYR A 75 -7.61 2.35 0.51
C TYR A 75 -7.49 0.97 -0.16
N LEU A 76 -8.60 0.25 -0.31
CA LEU A 76 -8.62 -1.04 -1.01
C LEU A 76 -8.31 -0.90 -2.50
N VAL A 77 -8.91 0.09 -3.16
CA VAL A 77 -8.59 0.39 -4.57
C VAL A 77 -7.11 0.72 -4.72
N PHE A 78 -6.55 1.53 -3.81
CA PHE A 78 -5.12 1.85 -3.79
C PHE A 78 -4.24 0.59 -3.67
N ILE A 79 -4.50 -0.28 -2.69
CA ILE A 79 -3.73 -1.53 -2.50
C ILE A 79 -3.78 -2.38 -3.77
N ILE A 80 -4.97 -2.64 -4.30
CA ILE A 80 -5.15 -3.52 -5.46
C ILE A 80 -4.44 -2.93 -6.69
N THR A 81 -4.62 -1.63 -6.92
CA THR A 81 -4.01 -0.94 -8.06
C THR A 81 -2.49 -0.92 -7.95
N SER A 82 -1.95 -0.66 -6.76
CA SER A 82 -0.50 -0.63 -6.54
C SER A 82 0.13 -2.02 -6.65
N MET A 83 -0.59 -3.07 -6.25
CA MET A 83 -0.18 -4.47 -6.47
C MET A 83 -0.12 -4.81 -7.96
N PHE A 84 -1.18 -4.52 -8.73
CA PHE A 84 -1.18 -4.75 -10.18
C PHE A 84 -0.07 -3.97 -10.88
N PHE A 85 0.09 -2.68 -10.53
CA PHE A 85 1.14 -1.84 -11.08
C PHE A 85 2.54 -2.39 -10.78
N SER A 86 2.77 -2.88 -9.55
CA SER A 86 4.04 -3.48 -9.15
C SER A 86 4.34 -4.76 -9.93
N ILE A 87 3.33 -5.60 -10.18
CA ILE A 87 3.47 -6.81 -10.99
C ILE A 87 3.85 -6.44 -12.44
N ILE A 88 3.15 -5.47 -13.04
CA ILE A 88 3.44 -4.99 -14.40
C ILE A 88 4.87 -4.47 -14.47
N LEU A 89 5.28 -3.58 -13.55
CA LEU A 89 6.63 -3.04 -13.52
C LEU A 89 7.69 -4.12 -13.32
N TYR A 90 7.43 -5.11 -12.48
CA TYR A 90 8.37 -6.21 -12.27
C TYR A 90 8.62 -6.99 -13.58
N PHE A 91 7.55 -7.32 -14.32
CA PHE A 91 7.67 -8.02 -15.59
C PHE A 91 8.37 -7.18 -16.68
N VAL A 92 8.11 -5.88 -16.72
CA VAL A 92 8.69 -4.98 -17.73
C VAL A 92 10.16 -4.67 -17.45
N PHE A 93 10.53 -4.41 -16.19
CA PHE A 93 11.85 -3.84 -15.85
C PHE A 93 12.77 -4.77 -15.06
N LEU A 94 12.23 -5.58 -14.13
CA LEU A 94 13.06 -6.30 -13.16
C LEU A 94 13.28 -7.77 -13.50
N LYS A 95 12.46 -8.38 -14.37
CA LYS A 95 12.67 -9.76 -14.85
C LYS A 95 14.09 -9.98 -15.43
N ARG A 96 14.70 -8.93 -16.00
CA ARG A 96 16.07 -8.98 -16.56
C ARG A 96 17.20 -8.84 -15.54
N LYS A 97 16.92 -8.41 -14.30
CA LYS A 97 17.95 -8.08 -13.29
C LYS A 97 18.20 -9.17 -12.24
N GLY A 98 17.54 -10.33 -12.33
CA GLY A 98 17.79 -11.45 -11.41
C GLY A 98 17.43 -11.17 -9.94
N THR A 99 16.65 -10.13 -9.66
CA THR A 99 16.24 -9.79 -8.30
C THR A 99 15.19 -10.79 -7.79
N GLU A 100 15.49 -11.46 -6.68
CA GLU A 100 14.69 -12.54 -6.10
C GLU A 100 13.33 -12.11 -5.54
N SER A 101 13.11 -10.81 -5.28
CA SER A 101 11.86 -10.29 -4.72
C SER A 101 11.36 -9.03 -5.42
N ILE A 102 10.04 -8.85 -5.40
CA ILE A 102 9.36 -7.67 -5.95
C ILE A 102 9.34 -6.57 -4.87
N PRO A 103 9.99 -5.41 -5.06
CA PRO A 103 9.96 -4.31 -4.10
C PRO A 103 8.60 -3.56 -4.16
N LEU A 104 7.56 -4.18 -3.61
CA LEU A 104 6.17 -3.72 -3.67
C LEU A 104 5.97 -2.34 -3.01
N ALA A 105 6.57 -2.10 -1.84
CA ALA A 105 6.51 -0.81 -1.14
C ALA A 105 7.10 0.33 -1.99
N GLY A 106 8.18 0.06 -2.72
CA GLY A 106 8.84 1.05 -3.58
C GLY A 106 7.92 1.50 -4.71
N PHE A 107 7.37 0.56 -5.46
CA PHE A 107 6.44 0.87 -6.55
C PHE A 107 5.12 1.46 -6.04
N SER A 108 4.62 1.00 -4.90
CA SER A 108 3.42 1.57 -4.27
C SER A 108 3.63 3.01 -3.80
N ALA A 109 4.85 3.38 -3.38
CA ALA A 109 5.20 4.76 -3.06
C ALA A 109 5.18 5.69 -4.29
N PHE A 110 5.58 5.19 -5.47
CA PHE A 110 5.45 5.93 -6.72
C PHE A 110 3.99 6.19 -7.10
N VAL A 111 3.12 5.18 -6.95
CA VAL A 111 1.67 5.34 -7.17
C VAL A 111 1.09 6.38 -6.21
N LEU A 112 1.47 6.32 -4.93
CA LEU A 112 1.04 7.31 -3.94
C LEU A 112 1.49 8.73 -4.30
N LEU A 113 2.75 8.89 -4.71
CA LEU A 113 3.29 10.19 -5.13
C LEU A 113 2.55 10.73 -6.36
N PHE A 114 2.28 9.88 -7.36
CA PHE A 114 1.50 10.25 -8.53
C PHE A 114 0.09 10.72 -8.14
N LEU A 115 -0.61 9.99 -7.27
CA LEU A 115 -1.92 10.39 -6.78
C LEU A 115 -1.91 11.73 -6.05
N LEU A 116 -0.87 12.00 -5.25
CA LEU A 116 -0.72 13.28 -4.55
C LEU A 116 -0.47 14.44 -5.53
N LEU A 117 0.35 14.24 -6.56
CA LEU A 117 0.59 15.24 -7.61
C LEU A 117 -0.71 15.53 -8.37
N VAL A 118 -1.37 14.50 -8.87
CA VAL A 118 -2.64 14.60 -9.58
C VAL A 118 -3.67 15.36 -8.74
N ARG A 119 -3.81 15.01 -7.46
CA ARG A 119 -4.69 15.75 -6.53
C ARG A 119 -4.29 17.21 -6.38
N SER A 120 -2.99 17.51 -6.24
CA SER A 120 -2.50 18.87 -6.07
C SER A 120 -2.79 19.76 -7.29
N PHE A 121 -2.59 19.23 -8.50
CA PHE A 121 -2.87 19.95 -9.76
C PHE A 121 -4.37 20.04 -10.08
N LEU A 122 -5.15 19.02 -9.70
CA LEU A 122 -6.60 18.98 -9.96
C LEU A 122 -7.45 19.63 -8.87
N LYS A 123 -6.86 20.20 -7.80
CA LYS A 123 -7.57 20.93 -6.73
C LYS A 123 -8.71 21.85 -7.22
N PRO A 124 -8.61 22.61 -8.33
CA PRO A 124 -9.74 23.42 -8.80
C PRO A 124 -10.91 22.63 -9.45
N PHE A 125 -10.76 21.35 -9.78
CA PHE A 125 -11.77 20.50 -10.44
C PHE A 125 -12.33 19.36 -9.55
N THR A 126 -11.97 19.35 -8.26
CA THR A 126 -12.11 18.15 -7.40
C THR A 126 -13.46 18.02 -6.68
N LEU A 127 -14.56 17.93 -7.42
CA LEU A 127 -15.85 17.47 -6.85
C LEU A 127 -16.36 16.15 -7.46
N LEU A 128 -15.72 15.64 -8.52
CA LEU A 128 -16.30 14.58 -9.37
C LEU A 128 -15.53 13.25 -9.39
N LEU A 129 -14.44 13.12 -8.63
CA LEU A 129 -13.57 11.92 -8.63
C LEU A 129 -13.18 11.43 -7.22
N PHE A 130 -13.96 11.79 -6.19
CA PHE A 130 -13.74 11.34 -4.81
C PHE A 130 -15.04 11.06 -4.06
#